data_AF-A0A1G0XMG9-F1
#
_entry.id   AF-A0A1G0XMG9-F1
#
_cell.length_a   1.000
_cell.length_b   1.000
_cell.length_c   1.000
_cell.angle_alpha   90.00
_cell.angle_beta   90.00
_cell.angle_gamma   90.00
#
_symmetry.space_group_name_H-M   'P 1'
#
loop_
_entity.id
_entity.type
_entity.pdbx_description
1 polymer ?
#
loop_
_entity_poly.entity_id
_entity_poly.type
_entity_poly.pdbx_seq_one_letter_code
_entity_poly.pdbx_strand_id
1 'polypeptide(L)'
;MTKPQIWVAAFLALFILLFLLGRLTKEEDSENSIANTNTVPQSNMFSGDISGADLIARIGCINCHGNDLAGTEKGPSLVDIKKYWSRDQLINYLRNPNSFMSSERFQDYKAKYSNVIMPSYTNIDVKDLGKIAEYLLELK
;
A
#
# COMPACT_ATOMS: atom_id res chain seq x y z
N MET A 1 52.38 -23.14 2.18
CA MET A 1 51.28 -22.15 2.28
C MET A 1 51.90 -20.77 2.43
N THR A 2 51.61 -19.84 1.53
CA THR A 2 52.21 -18.49 1.61
C THR A 2 51.53 -17.69 2.72
N LYS A 3 52.25 -16.77 3.37
CA LYS A 3 51.69 -15.93 4.45
C LYS A 3 50.33 -15.29 4.10
N PRO A 4 50.09 -14.80 2.87
CA PRO A 4 48.78 -14.25 2.48
C PRO A 4 47.64 -15.29 2.45
N GLN A 5 47.92 -16.53 2.04
CA GLN A 5 46.91 -17.59 1.96
C GLN A 5 46.38 -18.00 3.35
N ILE A 6 47.21 -17.89 4.38
CA ILE A 6 46.82 -18.17 5.77
C ILE A 6 45.84 -17.10 6.26
N TRP A 7 46.11 -15.83 5.97
CA TRP A 7 45.20 -14.73 6.32
C TRP A 7 43.87 -14.83 5.56
N VAL A 8 43.89 -15.16 4.27
CA VAL A 8 42.66 -15.34 3.48
C VAL A 8 41.82 -16.50 4.03
N ALA A 9 42.44 -17.63 4.40
CA ALA A 9 41.73 -18.75 5.00
C ALA A 9 41.14 -18.40 6.38
N ALA A 10 41.86 -17.64 7.20
CA ALA A 10 41.39 -17.18 8.50
C ALA A 10 40.19 -16.23 8.38
N PHE A 11 40.22 -15.27 7.43
CA PHE A 11 39.09 -14.38 7.17
C PHE A 11 37.87 -15.14 6.63
N LEU A 12 38.07 -16.10 5.74
CA LEU A 12 36.98 -16.93 5.20
C LEU A 12 36.32 -17.76 6.30
N ALA A 13 37.12 -18.38 7.19
CA ALA A 13 36.60 -19.16 8.31
C ALA A 13 35.82 -18.28 9.30
N LEU A 14 36.32 -17.09 9.60
CA LEU A 14 35.63 -16.12 10.47
C LEU A 14 34.30 -15.67 9.85
N PHE A 15 34.28 -15.39 8.54
CA PHE A 15 33.07 -14.99 7.83
C PHE A 15 32.02 -16.11 7.82
N ILE A 16 32.43 -17.35 7.57
CA ILE A 16 31.54 -18.52 7.61
C ILE A 16 31.01 -18.74 9.03
N LEU A 17 31.84 -18.58 10.06
CA LEU A 17 31.42 -18.68 11.46
C LEU A 17 30.36 -17.62 11.81
N LEU A 18 30.59 -16.36 11.43
CA LEU A 18 29.65 -15.28 11.66
C LEU A 18 28.34 -15.48 10.87
N PHE A 19 28.42 -16.01 9.65
CA PHE A 19 27.26 -16.35 8.84
C PHE A 19 26.43 -17.49 9.44
N LEU A 20 27.08 -18.54 9.97
CA LEU A 20 26.38 -19.61 10.68
C LEU A 20 25.75 -19.11 11.98
N LEU A 21 26.44 -18.26 12.75
CA LEU A 21 25.88 -17.64 13.95
C LEU A 21 24.65 -16.79 13.62
N GLY A 22 24.71 -15.96 12.56
CA GLY A 22 23.57 -15.18 12.10
C GLY A 22 22.41 -16.01 11.54
N ARG A 23 22.68 -17.22 11.02
CA ARG A 23 21.65 -18.19 10.63
C ARG A 23 21.02 -18.90 11.83
N LEU A 24 21.77 -19.11 12.91
CA LEU A 24 21.31 -19.82 14.10
C LEU A 24 20.52 -18.93 15.07
N THR A 25 20.77 -17.61 15.06
CA THR A 25 19.95 -16.62 15.78
C THR A 25 18.75 -16.12 14.98
N LYS A 26 18.52 -16.65 13.78
CA LYS A 26 17.33 -16.33 13.00
C LYS A 26 16.20 -17.26 13.46
N GLU A 27 15.60 -16.89 14.59
CA GLU A 27 14.30 -17.43 14.98
C GLU A 27 13.29 -17.18 13.86
N GLU A 28 12.42 -18.17 13.68
CA GLU A 28 11.49 -18.26 12.59
C GLU A 28 10.37 -17.27 12.87
N ASP A 29 10.43 -16.08 12.27
CA ASP A 29 9.39 -15.05 12.37
C ASP A 29 8.10 -15.55 11.71
N SER A 30 7.33 -16.33 12.47
CA SER A 30 5.93 -16.65 12.24
C SER A 30 5.11 -15.94 13.32
N GLU A 31 4.53 -14.81 12.91
CA GLU A 31 3.30 -14.18 13.42
C GLU A 31 3.09 -13.94 14.94
N ASN A 32 3.28 -12.68 15.34
CA ASN A 32 2.25 -11.76 15.88
C ASN A 32 2.83 -10.86 16.98
N SER A 33 2.86 -9.54 16.74
CA SER A 33 2.21 -8.54 17.60
C SER A 33 2.79 -7.14 17.34
N ILE A 34 1.90 -6.29 16.83
CA ILE A 34 1.80 -4.84 16.99
C ILE A 34 2.90 -4.21 17.88
N ALA A 35 3.87 -3.56 17.23
CA ALA A 35 4.65 -2.50 17.85
C ALA A 35 4.78 -1.35 16.85
N ASN A 36 4.09 -0.27 17.21
CA ASN A 36 4.14 1.05 16.62
C ASN A 36 5.60 1.49 16.39
N THR A 37 6.03 1.66 15.15
CA THR A 37 7.27 2.38 14.82
C THR A 37 7.10 3.10 13.48
N ASN A 38 7.27 4.42 13.55
CA ASN A 38 7.31 5.34 12.43
C ASN A 38 8.56 5.10 11.55
N THR A 39 8.58 3.99 10.84
CA THR A 39 9.52 3.73 9.76
C THR A 39 8.71 3.25 8.60
N VAL A 40 8.58 4.09 7.57
CA VAL A 40 8.02 3.71 6.27
C VAL A 40 9.05 2.84 5.57
N PRO A 41 8.86 1.51 5.42
CA PRO A 41 9.63 0.73 4.49
C PRO A 41 8.77 0.67 3.22
N GLN A 42 9.01 1.62 2.32
CA GLN A 42 8.68 1.41 0.92
C GLN A 42 9.34 0.10 0.45
N SER A 43 8.68 -0.60 -0.47
CA SER A 43 9.22 -1.69 -1.31
C SER A 43 9.14 -3.15 -0.82
N ASN A 44 7.97 -3.61 -0.40
CA ASN A 44 7.38 -4.92 -0.73
C ASN A 44 5.98 -5.05 -0.08
N MET A 45 5.16 -6.02 -0.50
CA MET A 45 3.95 -6.51 0.19
C MET A 45 2.64 -5.75 -0.02
N PHE A 46 2.00 -5.89 -1.18
CA PHE A 46 0.58 -6.23 -1.09
C PHE A 46 0.29 -7.41 -2.03
N SER A 47 -0.71 -8.21 -1.65
CA SER A 47 -0.88 -9.67 -1.84
C SER A 47 -0.30 -10.56 -0.71
N GLY A 48 -0.82 -10.36 0.50
CA GLY A 48 -1.18 -11.43 1.46
C GLY A 48 -2.71 -11.40 1.70
N ASP A 49 -3.22 -12.08 2.72
CA ASP A 49 -4.66 -12.11 3.07
C ASP A 49 -5.13 -10.83 3.80
N ILE A 50 -4.75 -9.67 3.24
CA ILE A 50 -5.11 -8.35 3.76
C ILE A 50 -6.45 -7.92 3.13
N SER A 51 -7.38 -7.47 3.98
CA SER A 51 -8.72 -7.04 3.57
C SER A 51 -8.71 -5.69 2.83
N GLY A 52 -9.77 -5.41 2.08
CA GLY A 52 -9.96 -4.11 1.42
C GLY A 52 -10.02 -2.93 2.41
N ALA A 53 -10.61 -3.14 3.59
CA ALA A 53 -10.69 -2.12 4.64
C ALA A 53 -9.30 -1.77 5.20
N ASP A 54 -8.47 -2.80 5.46
CA ASP A 54 -7.10 -2.58 5.95
C ASP A 54 -6.23 -1.89 4.91
N LEU A 55 -6.40 -2.24 3.64
CA LEU A 55 -5.73 -1.57 2.52
C LEU A 55 -6.07 -0.08 2.50
N ILE A 56 -7.35 0.29 2.60
CA ILE A 56 -7.83 1.68 2.63
C ILE A 56 -7.22 2.47 3.79
N ALA A 57 -7.16 1.87 4.98
CA ALA A 57 -6.56 2.50 6.16
C ALA A 57 -5.04 2.70 5.98
N ARG A 58 -4.33 1.67 5.52
CA ARG A 58 -2.86 1.69 5.33
C ARG A 58 -2.41 2.65 4.23
N ILE A 59 -3.17 2.73 3.14
CA ILE A 59 -2.92 3.66 2.02
C ILE A 59 -3.26 5.11 2.44
N GLY A 60 -4.10 5.27 3.46
CA GLY A 60 -4.46 6.58 4.00
C GLY A 60 -5.64 7.23 3.27
N CYS A 61 -6.53 6.46 2.65
CA CYS A 61 -7.73 6.98 1.97
C CYS A 61 -8.62 7.78 2.95
N ILE A 62 -8.68 7.33 4.20
CA ILE A 62 -9.46 7.95 5.28
C ILE A 62 -9.02 9.39 5.60
N ASN A 63 -7.78 9.77 5.26
CA ASN A 63 -7.27 11.12 5.53
C ASN A 63 -8.00 12.22 4.75
N CYS A 64 -8.58 11.86 3.60
CA CYS A 64 -9.36 12.77 2.76
C CYS A 64 -10.84 12.38 2.69
N HIS A 65 -11.16 11.08 2.79
CA HIS A 65 -12.53 10.59 2.67
C HIS A 65 -13.23 10.37 4.02
N GLY A 66 -12.54 10.58 5.14
CA GLY A 66 -13.10 10.39 6.48
C GLY A 66 -12.90 8.96 7.00
N ASN A 67 -12.97 8.78 8.31
CA ASN A 67 -12.78 7.47 8.96
C ASN A 67 -13.88 6.46 8.60
N ASP A 68 -15.09 6.96 8.36
CA ASP A 68 -16.27 6.21 7.93
C ASP A 68 -16.46 6.23 6.40
N LEU A 69 -15.51 6.84 5.67
CA LEU A 69 -15.57 7.04 4.22
C LEU A 69 -16.80 7.87 3.76
N ALA A 70 -17.47 8.59 4.68
CA ALA A 70 -18.64 9.41 4.38
C ALA A 70 -18.30 10.75 3.70
N GLY A 71 -17.01 11.03 3.50
CA GLY A 71 -16.50 12.24 2.87
C GLY A 71 -16.15 13.32 3.89
N THR A 72 -15.32 14.26 3.45
CA THR A 72 -14.91 15.44 4.22
C THR A 72 -14.86 16.67 3.30
N GLU A 73 -14.38 17.80 3.81
CA GLU A 73 -14.04 18.97 2.99
C GLU A 73 -12.90 18.68 2.00
N LYS A 74 -12.11 17.62 2.20
CA LYS A 74 -11.00 17.24 1.34
C LYS A 74 -11.36 16.22 0.26
N GLY A 75 -12.47 15.49 0.41
CA GLY A 75 -12.84 14.44 -0.53
C GLY A 75 -14.31 14.03 -0.42
N PRO A 76 -14.95 13.59 -1.52
CA PRO A 76 -16.36 13.18 -1.51
C PRO A 76 -16.57 11.88 -0.72
N SER A 77 -17.84 11.58 -0.41
CA SER A 77 -18.23 10.28 0.15
C SER A 77 -17.87 9.14 -0.80
N LEU A 78 -17.38 8.04 -0.24
CA LEU A 78 -17.17 6.77 -0.94
C LEU A 78 -18.27 5.74 -0.62
N VAL A 79 -19.31 6.15 0.09
CA VAL A 79 -20.49 5.32 0.39
C VAL A 79 -21.45 5.30 -0.80
N ASP A 80 -22.03 4.14 -1.11
CA ASP A 80 -23.01 3.93 -2.19
C ASP A 80 -22.52 4.43 -3.58
N ILE A 81 -21.24 4.22 -3.87
CA ILE A 81 -20.64 4.65 -5.13
C ILE A 81 -20.88 3.67 -6.29
N LYS A 82 -21.47 2.51 -6.01
CA LYS A 82 -21.76 1.44 -6.99
C LYS A 82 -22.61 1.90 -8.15
N LYS A 83 -23.47 2.90 -7.95
CA LYS A 83 -24.29 3.51 -9.02
C LYS A 83 -23.49 4.27 -10.07
N TYR A 84 -22.25 4.66 -9.74
CA TYR A 84 -21.40 5.45 -10.64
C TYR A 84 -20.17 4.71 -11.15
N TRP A 85 -19.86 3.54 -10.58
CA TRP A 85 -18.63 2.83 -10.84
C TRP A 85 -18.89 1.34 -11.04
N SER A 86 -18.30 0.79 -12.09
CA SER A 86 -17.96 -0.64 -12.14
C SER A 86 -16.59 -0.88 -11.49
N ARG A 87 -16.31 -2.15 -11.16
CA ARG A 87 -15.01 -2.57 -10.60
C ARG A 87 -13.85 -2.07 -11.46
N ASP A 88 -13.90 -2.31 -12.77
CA ASP A 88 -12.79 -1.98 -13.68
C ASP A 88 -12.62 -0.47 -13.84
N GLN A 89 -13.73 0.28 -13.92
CA GLN A 89 -13.67 1.75 -13.96
C GLN A 89 -13.04 2.32 -12.69
N LEU A 90 -13.38 1.77 -11.52
CA LEU A 90 -12.83 2.24 -10.25
C LEU A 90 -11.34 1.93 -10.15
N ILE A 91 -10.90 0.72 -10.53
CA ILE A 91 -9.47 0.37 -10.58
C ILE A 91 -8.72 1.32 -11.52
N ASN A 92 -9.27 1.57 -12.72
CA ASN A 92 -8.66 2.49 -13.67
C ASN A 92 -8.58 3.93 -13.13
N TYR A 93 -9.61 4.38 -12.42
CA TYR A 93 -9.61 5.68 -11.77
C TYR A 93 -8.55 5.77 -10.66
N LEU A 94 -8.45 4.75 -9.80
CA LEU A 94 -7.42 4.70 -8.75
C LEU A 94 -6.00 4.73 -9.34
N ARG A 95 -5.79 4.11 -10.51
CA ARG A 95 -4.50 4.18 -11.21
C ARG A 95 -4.27 5.53 -11.88
N ASN A 96 -5.27 6.12 -12.51
CA ASN A 96 -5.12 7.39 -13.22
C ASN A 96 -6.35 8.29 -13.03
N PRO A 97 -6.44 9.04 -11.92
CA PRO A 97 -7.59 9.90 -11.67
C PRO A 97 -7.78 10.95 -12.77
N ASN A 98 -6.67 11.42 -13.36
CA ASN A 98 -6.67 12.47 -14.39
C ASN A 98 -7.43 12.07 -15.66
N SER A 99 -7.54 10.79 -16.00
CA SER A 99 -8.28 10.37 -17.20
C SER A 99 -9.80 10.56 -17.07
N PHE A 100 -10.31 10.82 -15.86
CA PHE A 100 -11.75 10.99 -15.60
C PHE A 100 -12.16 12.45 -15.41
N MET A 101 -11.21 13.38 -15.38
CA MET A 101 -11.41 14.80 -15.06
C MET A 101 -12.26 15.57 -16.09
N SER A 102 -12.45 15.03 -17.30
CA SER A 102 -13.26 15.66 -18.35
C SER A 102 -14.76 15.48 -18.13
N SER A 103 -15.19 14.47 -17.36
CA SER A 103 -16.61 14.20 -17.14
C SER A 103 -17.26 15.21 -16.18
N GLU A 104 -18.54 15.47 -16.38
CA GLU A 104 -19.32 16.49 -15.65
C GLU A 104 -19.20 16.36 -14.13
N ARG A 105 -19.42 15.17 -13.57
CA ARG A 105 -19.28 14.89 -12.13
C ARG A 105 -17.91 15.30 -11.57
N PHE A 106 -16.85 15.10 -12.34
CA PHE A 106 -15.49 15.46 -11.91
C PHE A 106 -15.19 16.95 -12.06
N GLN A 107 -15.86 17.66 -12.98
CA GLN A 107 -15.81 19.12 -13.03
C GLN A 107 -16.45 19.73 -11.77
N ASP A 108 -17.59 19.19 -11.33
CA ASP A 108 -18.22 19.60 -10.06
C ASP A 108 -17.31 19.34 -8.85
N TYR A 109 -16.68 18.17 -8.80
CA TYR A 109 -15.71 17.86 -7.76
C TYR A 109 -14.49 18.77 -7.80
N LYS A 110 -13.98 19.11 -8.99
CA LYS A 110 -12.87 20.06 -9.12
C LYS A 110 -13.23 21.44 -8.60
N ALA A 111 -14.47 21.91 -8.80
CA ALA A 111 -14.93 23.17 -8.25
C ALA A 111 -15.03 23.12 -6.72
N LYS A 112 -15.55 22.01 -6.16
CA LYS A 112 -15.75 21.83 -4.71
C LYS A 112 -14.47 21.53 -3.92
N TYR A 113 -13.54 20.79 -4.51
CA TYR A 113 -12.32 20.27 -3.88
C TYR A 113 -11.05 20.82 -4.54
N SER A 114 -11.10 22.06 -5.05
CA SER A 114 -10.06 22.67 -5.90
C SER A 114 -8.64 22.67 -5.33
N ASN A 115 -8.50 22.61 -4.00
CA ASN A 115 -7.21 22.62 -3.30
C ASN A 115 -6.67 21.21 -2.98
N VAL A 116 -7.39 20.15 -3.34
CA VAL A 116 -7.01 18.77 -3.03
C VAL A 116 -6.91 17.96 -4.32
N ILE A 117 -5.80 17.25 -4.48
CA ILE A 117 -5.55 16.38 -5.63
C ILE A 117 -5.67 14.94 -5.15
N MET A 118 -6.49 14.14 -5.83
CA MET A 118 -6.53 12.71 -5.59
C MET A 118 -5.25 12.05 -6.14
N PRO A 119 -4.46 11.35 -5.31
CA PRO A 119 -3.22 10.72 -5.75
C PRO A 119 -3.52 9.55 -6.70
N SER A 120 -2.54 9.27 -7.56
CA SER A 120 -2.52 8.09 -8.42
C SER A 120 -1.84 6.94 -7.69
N TYR A 121 -2.43 5.74 -7.79
CA TYR A 121 -1.94 4.51 -7.15
C TYR A 121 -1.31 3.55 -8.16
N THR A 122 -0.54 4.05 -9.13
CA THR A 122 0.15 3.21 -10.13
C THR A 122 1.18 2.25 -9.53
N ASN A 123 1.66 2.54 -8.32
CA ASN A 123 2.64 1.73 -7.58
C ASN A 123 2.00 0.63 -6.73
N ILE A 124 0.67 0.48 -6.74
CA ILE A 124 -0.06 -0.57 -6.03
C ILE A 124 -0.42 -1.69 -7.02
N ASP A 125 -0.30 -2.95 -6.59
CA ASP A 125 -0.67 -4.10 -7.42
C ASP A 125 -2.17 -4.08 -7.77
N VAL A 126 -2.49 -4.51 -8.99
CA VAL A 126 -3.86 -4.53 -9.51
C VAL A 126 -4.78 -5.42 -8.66
N LYS A 127 -4.25 -6.48 -8.05
CA LYS A 127 -5.02 -7.36 -7.15
C LYS A 127 -5.51 -6.61 -5.92
N ASP A 128 -4.64 -5.82 -5.30
CA ASP A 128 -4.99 -5.07 -4.10
C ASP A 128 -5.87 -3.86 -4.41
N LEU A 129 -5.65 -3.20 -5.56
CA LEU A 129 -6.63 -2.24 -6.09
C LEU A 129 -7.99 -2.89 -6.34
N GLY A 130 -8.00 -4.15 -6.79
CA GLY A 130 -9.22 -4.94 -6.94
C GLY A 130 -9.95 -5.17 -5.61
N LYS A 131 -9.22 -5.55 -4.55
CA LYS A 131 -9.79 -5.71 -3.21
C LYS A 131 -10.37 -4.41 -2.66
N ILE A 132 -9.67 -3.29 -2.86
CA ILE A 132 -10.15 -1.95 -2.47
C ILE A 132 -11.42 -1.61 -3.24
N ALA A 133 -11.41 -1.81 -4.57
CA ALA A 133 -12.55 -1.51 -5.41
C ALA A 133 -13.78 -2.35 -5.02
N GLU A 134 -13.59 -3.63 -4.73
CA GLU A 134 -14.67 -4.52 -4.26
C GLU A 134 -15.29 -4.02 -2.96
N TYR A 135 -14.46 -3.75 -1.97
CA TYR A 135 -14.92 -3.23 -0.68
C TYR A 135 -15.70 -1.92 -0.82
N LEU A 136 -15.18 -0.97 -1.61
CA LEU A 136 -15.85 0.32 -1.85
C LEU A 136 -17.18 0.18 -2.60
N LEU A 137 -17.31 -0.80 -3.48
CA LEU A 137 -18.55 -1.06 -4.22
C LEU A 137 -19.61 -1.77 -3.38
N GLU A 138 -19.22 -2.40 -2.27
CA GLU A 138 -20.13 -3.05 -1.32
C GLU A 138 -20.54 -2.13 -0.16
N LEU A 139 -19.85 -1.00 0.00
CA LEU A 139 -20.11 -0.02 1.05
C LEU A 139 -21.44 0.73 0.83
N LYS A 140 -22.29 0.73 1.86
CA LYS A 140 -23.65 1.29 1.86
C LYS A 140 -23.89 2.27 2.99
#